data_AF-A0A1M5RCB2-F1
#
_entry.id   AF-A0A1M5RCB2-F1
#
_cell.length_a   1.000
_cell.length_b   1.000
_cell.length_c   1.000
_cell.angle_alpha   90.00
_cell.angle_beta   90.00
_cell.angle_gamma   90.00
#
_symmetry.space_group_name_H-M   'P 1'
#
loop_
_entity.id
_entity.type
_entity.pdbx_description
1 polymer ?
#
loop_
_entity_poly.entity_id
_entity_poly.type
_entity_poly.pdbx_seq_one_letter_code
_entity_poly.pdbx_strand_id
1 'polypeptide(L)'
;MRKLVLNNVIKLRRKLYYELVKSYKNKKLKTSLAKFPKRFVTEKNFENKVLMFYEREIVKEHIKFILGLDYSKSEDLELFEIVPYVDTIIEGTSELLETDKFINAIEEICSECPGGKYYVTDLCRNCLAHSCMSVCPKSAISIIDNRAKIDYSKCVNCGLCSSACPYHAITKLERPCESSCAPKAISTTQERYMDILYEKCTYCGACYIACPFGAIKTPSQILQVTHKLLNNDRIIAIYAPSAVSQFGSKVTVAQFKAALKKLGFFEVFEVAEGADMVAREEAKHFAETRELMLTSCCPAFVQLVKKLFPEFSKNISPIPSPMVMLSQKILKKYPDYEIVFIGPCIAKKLEAKKNGIPHYVLTFEEIGALFAAFEIEPMLLEEESIEGPSSYGWNFASTGGVANAVKYYLKKEGFSDLAENIKIVSANGLSECMKTLKEIKSGKIQVEIFEGMACDGGCIGGPGILVDPRIAFNNLKRTFSTAEKV
;
A
#
# COMPACT_ATOMS: atom_id res chain seq x y z
N MET A 1 0.84 14.90 -2.75
CA MET A 1 0.10 13.61 -2.71
C MET A 1 -0.03 13.08 -4.12
N ARG A 2 0.19 11.77 -4.31
CA ARG A 2 0.01 11.11 -5.61
C ARG A 2 -1.44 11.22 -6.12
N LYS A 3 -1.62 11.30 -7.45
CA LYS A 3 -2.93 11.22 -8.11
C LYS A 3 -3.32 9.76 -8.30
N LEU A 4 -4.55 9.39 -7.94
CA LEU A 4 -5.09 8.07 -8.30
C LEU A 4 -5.63 8.14 -9.73
N VAL A 5 -5.05 7.36 -10.65
CA VAL A 5 -5.54 7.23 -12.03
C VAL A 5 -6.14 5.84 -12.18
N LEU A 6 -7.44 5.77 -12.48
CA LEU A 6 -8.13 4.51 -12.71
C LEU A 6 -7.73 3.89 -14.06
N ASN A 7 -6.61 3.19 -14.06
CA ASN A 7 -6.05 2.52 -15.23
C ASN A 7 -6.58 1.08 -15.40
N ASN A 8 -6.19 0.41 -16.48
CA ASN A 8 -6.64 -0.94 -16.79
C ASN A 8 -6.16 -1.98 -15.77
N VAL A 9 -4.98 -1.81 -15.18
CA VAL A 9 -4.47 -2.71 -14.12
C VAL A 9 -5.36 -2.68 -12.88
N ILE A 10 -5.75 -1.48 -12.42
CA ILE A 10 -6.64 -1.32 -11.27
C ILE A 10 -8.04 -1.86 -11.58
N LYS A 11 -8.58 -1.54 -12.77
CA LYS A 11 -9.89 -2.06 -13.21
C LYS A 11 -9.92 -3.58 -13.27
N LEU A 12 -8.89 -4.18 -13.88
CA LEU A 12 -8.75 -5.63 -13.96
C LEU A 12 -8.70 -6.26 -12.57
N ARG A 13 -7.84 -5.75 -11.69
CA ARG A 13 -7.70 -6.24 -10.30
C ARG A 13 -9.03 -6.20 -9.55
N ARG A 14 -9.72 -5.05 -9.54
CA ARG A 14 -11.01 -4.90 -8.83
C ARG A 14 -12.09 -5.81 -9.42
N LYS A 15 -12.14 -5.95 -10.74
CA LYS A 15 -13.07 -6.85 -11.42
C LYS A 15 -12.79 -8.31 -11.09
N LEU A 16 -11.52 -8.71 -11.00
CA LEU A 16 -11.14 -10.08 -10.60
C LEU A 16 -11.53 -10.36 -9.15
N TYR A 17 -11.31 -9.44 -8.21
CA TYR A 17 -11.81 -9.58 -6.84
C TYR A 17 -13.32 -9.85 -6.83
N TYR A 18 -14.10 -9.00 -7.52
CA TYR A 18 -15.55 -9.14 -7.62
C TYR A 18 -15.97 -10.49 -8.21
N GLU A 19 -15.43 -10.88 -9.37
CA GLU A 19 -15.85 -12.10 -10.06
C GLU A 19 -15.44 -13.37 -9.30
N LEU A 20 -14.28 -13.38 -8.63
CA LEU A 20 -13.87 -14.52 -7.80
C LEU A 20 -14.77 -14.69 -6.57
N VAL A 21 -15.04 -13.60 -5.84
CA VAL A 21 -15.97 -13.60 -4.70
C VAL A 21 -17.37 -14.02 -5.15
N LYS A 22 -17.88 -13.44 -6.24
CA LYS A 22 -19.20 -13.78 -6.80
C LYS A 22 -19.27 -15.24 -7.25
N SER A 23 -18.23 -15.76 -7.89
CA SER A 23 -18.18 -17.16 -8.32
C SER A 23 -18.16 -18.11 -7.13
N TYR A 24 -17.42 -17.75 -6.07
CA TYR A 24 -17.39 -18.51 -4.82
C TYR A 24 -18.74 -18.52 -4.11
N LYS A 25 -19.36 -17.34 -3.90
CA LYS A 25 -20.72 -17.19 -3.33
C LYS A 25 -21.75 -18.05 -4.07
N ASN A 26 -21.63 -18.16 -5.39
CA ASN A 26 -22.54 -18.96 -6.22
C ASN A 26 -22.14 -20.44 -6.35
N LYS A 27 -21.18 -20.95 -5.55
CA LYS A 27 -20.66 -22.32 -5.60
C LYS A 27 -20.13 -22.74 -6.97
N LYS A 28 -19.66 -21.79 -7.78
CA LYS A 28 -19.16 -21.97 -9.15
C LYS A 28 -17.66 -21.80 -9.28
N LEU A 29 -16.94 -21.45 -8.21
CA LEU A 29 -15.52 -21.14 -8.29
C LEU A 29 -14.71 -22.28 -8.91
N LYS A 30 -14.81 -23.51 -8.37
CA LYS A 30 -14.09 -24.68 -8.90
C LYS A 30 -14.34 -24.96 -10.39
N THR A 31 -15.60 -24.86 -10.83
CA THR A 31 -15.97 -25.15 -12.23
C THR A 31 -15.61 -24.03 -13.19
N SER A 32 -15.34 -22.82 -12.68
CA SER A 32 -15.04 -21.64 -13.49
C SER A 32 -13.59 -21.18 -13.42
N LEU A 33 -12.83 -21.52 -12.37
CA LEU A 33 -11.50 -20.99 -12.06
C LEU A 33 -10.57 -21.04 -13.28
N ALA A 34 -10.38 -22.23 -13.86
CA ALA A 34 -9.54 -22.44 -15.03
C ALA A 34 -10.03 -21.70 -16.31
N LYS A 35 -11.28 -21.23 -16.33
CA LYS A 35 -11.88 -20.52 -17.47
C LYS A 35 -11.84 -18.99 -17.31
N PHE A 36 -11.45 -18.46 -16.15
CA PHE A 36 -11.43 -17.01 -15.91
C PHE A 36 -10.58 -16.24 -16.92
N PRO A 37 -9.33 -16.63 -17.23
CA PRO A 37 -8.52 -15.92 -18.23
C PRO A 37 -9.23 -15.76 -19.58
N LYS A 38 -9.85 -16.85 -20.08
CA LYS A 38 -10.61 -16.83 -21.35
C LYS A 38 -11.89 -15.99 -21.29
N ARG A 39 -12.52 -15.87 -20.12
CA ARG A 39 -13.73 -15.04 -19.92
C ARG A 39 -13.41 -13.55 -19.85
N PHE A 40 -12.27 -13.20 -19.24
CA PHE A 40 -11.83 -11.81 -19.11
C PHE A 40 -11.21 -11.28 -20.40
N VAL A 41 -10.49 -12.14 -21.12
CA VAL A 41 -9.78 -11.80 -22.36
C VAL A 41 -10.35 -12.64 -23.51
N THR A 42 -11.31 -12.05 -24.22
CA THR A 42 -12.01 -12.68 -25.36
C THR A 42 -11.36 -12.34 -26.69
N GLU A 43 -11.42 -13.24 -27.66
CA GLU A 43 -10.83 -13.05 -29.00
C GLU A 43 -11.36 -11.80 -29.73
N LYS A 44 -12.62 -11.42 -29.49
CA LYS A 44 -13.24 -10.22 -30.09
C LYS A 44 -12.53 -8.91 -29.74
N ASN A 45 -11.71 -8.89 -28.69
CA ASN A 45 -11.04 -7.69 -28.21
C ASN A 45 -9.62 -7.52 -28.80
N PHE A 46 -9.12 -8.50 -29.57
CA PHE A 46 -7.72 -8.53 -30.00
C PHE A 46 -7.56 -8.84 -31.48
N GLU A 47 -6.92 -7.91 -32.19
CA GLU A 47 -6.41 -8.17 -33.55
C GLU A 47 -5.13 -9.02 -33.50
N ASN A 48 -4.32 -8.88 -32.45
CA ASN A 48 -3.10 -9.64 -32.23
C ASN A 48 -3.31 -10.79 -31.24
N LYS A 49 -3.26 -12.04 -31.74
CA LYS A 49 -3.43 -13.25 -30.93
C LYS A 49 -2.34 -13.43 -29.87
N VAL A 50 -1.10 -13.01 -30.12
CA VAL A 50 0.01 -13.11 -29.14
C VAL A 50 -0.27 -12.24 -27.92
N LEU A 51 -0.73 -11.00 -28.15
CA LEU A 51 -1.10 -10.09 -27.07
C LEU A 51 -2.26 -10.65 -26.23
N MET A 52 -3.22 -11.32 -26.87
CA MET A 52 -4.33 -11.97 -26.17
C MET A 52 -3.85 -13.09 -25.24
N PHE A 53 -2.90 -13.93 -25.66
CA PHE A 53 -2.33 -14.95 -24.78
C PHE A 53 -1.55 -14.34 -23.62
N TYR A 54 -0.77 -13.30 -23.88
CA TYR A 54 -0.06 -12.55 -22.85
C TYR A 54 -1.01 -11.93 -21.81
N GLU A 55 -2.12 -11.32 -22.24
CA GLU A 55 -3.11 -10.79 -21.30
C GLU A 55 -3.82 -11.88 -20.49
N ARG A 56 -4.08 -13.06 -21.09
CA ARG A 56 -4.62 -14.21 -20.35
C ARG A 56 -3.67 -14.67 -19.26
N GLU A 57 -2.38 -14.67 -19.55
CA GLU A 57 -1.33 -15.00 -18.59
C GLU A 57 -1.30 -14.00 -17.42
N ILE A 58 -1.38 -12.71 -17.72
CA ILE A 58 -1.53 -11.65 -16.71
C ILE A 58 -2.73 -11.92 -15.80
N VAL A 59 -3.89 -12.28 -16.37
CA VAL A 59 -5.09 -12.61 -15.60
C VAL A 59 -4.87 -13.87 -14.75
N LYS A 60 -4.22 -14.89 -15.29
CA LYS A 60 -3.92 -16.15 -14.59
C LYS A 60 -3.14 -15.89 -13.32
N GLU A 61 -2.03 -15.18 -13.44
CA GLU A 61 -1.17 -14.84 -12.31
C GLU A 61 -1.89 -13.94 -11.31
N HIS A 62 -2.69 -12.96 -11.76
CA HIS A 62 -3.48 -12.13 -10.83
C HIS A 62 -4.44 -12.97 -10.01
N ILE A 63 -5.06 -14.01 -10.60
CA ILE A 63 -5.95 -14.91 -9.87
C ILE A 63 -5.20 -15.69 -8.80
N LYS A 64 -3.99 -16.21 -9.09
CA LYS A 64 -3.15 -16.90 -8.11
C LYS A 64 -2.88 -16.03 -6.88
N PHE A 65 -2.53 -14.76 -7.09
CA PHE A 65 -2.35 -13.82 -5.97
C PHE A 65 -3.66 -13.50 -5.22
N ILE A 66 -4.80 -13.42 -5.92
CA ILE A 66 -6.10 -13.20 -5.26
C ILE A 66 -6.53 -14.42 -4.43
N LEU A 67 -6.13 -15.63 -4.82
CA LEU A 67 -6.29 -16.85 -4.02
C LEU A 67 -5.38 -16.84 -2.77
N GLY A 68 -4.38 -15.97 -2.73
CA GLY A 68 -3.42 -15.85 -1.63
C GLY A 68 -2.22 -16.78 -1.75
N LEU A 69 -1.92 -17.26 -2.95
CA LEU A 69 -0.85 -18.24 -3.18
C LEU A 69 0.55 -17.61 -3.06
N ASP A 70 1.49 -18.42 -2.56
CA ASP A 70 2.93 -18.19 -2.61
C ASP A 70 3.40 -18.34 -4.05
N TYR A 71 4.05 -17.30 -4.57
CA TYR A 71 4.50 -17.31 -5.96
C TYR A 71 5.54 -18.40 -6.22
N SER A 72 6.48 -18.62 -5.30
CA SER A 72 7.53 -19.63 -5.45
C SER A 72 7.01 -21.07 -5.44
N LYS A 73 5.78 -21.29 -4.99
CA LYS A 73 5.12 -22.59 -4.98
C LYS A 73 4.09 -22.74 -6.10
N SER A 74 3.75 -21.65 -6.79
CA SER A 74 2.63 -21.61 -7.73
C SER A 74 2.96 -20.98 -9.08
N GLU A 75 4.18 -20.49 -9.31
CA GLU A 75 4.63 -19.90 -10.58
C GLU A 75 4.38 -20.85 -11.76
N ASP A 76 4.81 -22.11 -11.64
CA ASP A 76 4.66 -23.13 -12.69
C ASP A 76 3.26 -23.76 -12.77
N LEU A 77 2.37 -23.49 -11.81
CA LEU A 77 1.06 -24.15 -11.76
C LEU A 77 0.05 -23.48 -12.68
N GLU A 78 -0.72 -24.27 -13.41
CA GLU A 78 -1.90 -23.79 -14.12
C GLU A 78 -3.13 -23.72 -13.20
N LEU A 79 -4.10 -22.87 -13.54
CA LEU A 79 -5.31 -22.71 -12.72
C LEU A 79 -6.10 -24.01 -12.57
N PHE A 80 -6.05 -24.93 -13.54
CA PHE A 80 -6.73 -26.22 -13.43
C PHE A 80 -6.03 -27.16 -12.44
N GLU A 81 -4.72 -27.02 -12.24
CA GLU A 81 -3.93 -27.77 -11.25
C GLU A 81 -4.15 -27.24 -9.83
N ILE A 82 -4.58 -25.98 -9.72
CA ILE A 82 -4.97 -25.35 -8.45
C ILE A 82 -6.39 -25.77 -8.02
N VAL A 83 -7.28 -26.12 -8.96
CA VAL A 83 -8.70 -26.48 -8.66
C VAL A 83 -8.85 -27.52 -7.53
N PRO A 84 -8.07 -28.62 -7.47
CA PRO A 84 -8.15 -29.58 -6.38
C PRO A 84 -7.88 -29.00 -4.99
N TYR A 85 -7.05 -27.96 -4.90
CA TYR A 85 -6.63 -27.31 -3.65
C TYR A 85 -7.54 -26.14 -3.25
N VAL A 86 -8.54 -25.79 -4.06
CA VAL A 86 -9.37 -24.58 -3.82
C VAL A 86 -10.03 -24.58 -2.44
N ASP A 87 -10.51 -25.72 -1.94
CA ASP A 87 -11.14 -25.78 -0.61
C ASP A 87 -10.12 -25.48 0.48
N THR A 88 -8.97 -26.16 0.49
CA THR A 88 -7.94 -25.97 1.52
C THR A 88 -7.31 -24.58 1.44
N ILE A 89 -7.21 -23.98 0.25
CA ILE A 89 -6.78 -22.58 0.06
C ILE A 89 -7.76 -21.63 0.75
N ILE A 90 -9.07 -21.85 0.56
CA ILE A 90 -10.13 -20.99 1.08
C ILE A 90 -10.33 -21.18 2.59
N GLU A 91 -10.15 -22.41 3.08
CA GLU A 91 -10.13 -22.71 4.52
C GLU A 91 -8.88 -22.14 5.21
N GLY A 92 -7.85 -21.77 4.45
CA GLY A 92 -6.61 -21.22 4.99
C GLY A 92 -5.59 -22.28 5.45
N THR A 93 -5.78 -23.54 5.06
CA THR A 93 -4.97 -24.70 5.51
C THR A 93 -4.00 -25.21 4.45
N SER A 94 -4.07 -24.70 3.22
CA SER A 94 -3.20 -25.12 2.12
C SER A 94 -1.74 -24.67 2.29
N GLU A 95 -0.81 -25.58 2.00
CA GLU A 95 0.63 -25.29 1.96
C GLU A 95 1.02 -24.32 0.82
N LEU A 96 0.14 -24.13 -0.16
CA LEU A 96 0.34 -23.20 -1.28
C LEU A 96 0.16 -21.75 -0.87
N LEU A 97 -0.36 -21.46 0.33
CA LEU A 97 -0.61 -20.09 0.77
C LEU A 97 0.70 -19.36 1.07
N GLU A 98 0.73 -18.08 0.70
CA GLU A 98 1.84 -17.18 0.99
C GLU A 98 1.86 -16.85 2.47
N THR A 99 3.03 -17.01 3.08
CA THR A 99 3.22 -16.70 4.48
C THR A 99 4.09 -15.47 4.65
N ASP A 100 5.12 -15.23 3.85
CA ASP A 100 6.21 -14.30 4.22
C ASP A 100 6.34 -13.10 3.29
N LYS A 101 6.06 -13.27 2.00
CA LYS A 101 6.29 -12.26 0.96
C LYS A 101 4.97 -11.61 0.56
N PHE A 102 4.68 -10.45 1.16
CA PHE A 102 3.45 -9.69 0.85
C PHE A 102 3.57 -8.71 -0.34
N ILE A 103 4.75 -8.62 -0.96
CA ILE A 103 4.97 -7.94 -2.24
C ILE A 103 5.90 -8.84 -3.06
N ASN A 104 5.46 -9.21 -4.26
CA ASN A 104 6.17 -10.11 -5.16
C ASN A 104 6.32 -9.47 -6.54
N ALA A 105 7.41 -9.79 -7.22
CA ALA A 105 7.62 -9.47 -8.63
C ALA A 105 7.34 -10.73 -9.45
N ILE A 106 6.53 -10.60 -10.50
CA ILE A 106 6.21 -11.67 -11.44
C ILE A 106 7.04 -11.43 -12.69
N GLU A 107 7.89 -12.38 -13.02
CA GLU A 107 8.82 -12.28 -14.14
C GLU A 107 8.07 -12.24 -15.48
N GLU A 108 7.11 -13.14 -15.66
CA GLU A 108 6.36 -13.35 -16.91
C GLU A 108 5.55 -12.13 -17.34
N ILE A 109 5.19 -11.25 -16.40
CA ILE A 109 4.43 -10.01 -16.66
C ILE A 109 5.36 -8.79 -16.78
N CYS A 110 6.63 -8.92 -16.39
CA CYS A 110 7.55 -7.80 -16.41
C CYS A 110 7.95 -7.45 -17.84
N SER A 111 7.76 -6.20 -18.25
CA SER A 111 8.11 -5.73 -19.61
C SER A 111 9.60 -5.39 -19.80
N GLU A 112 10.50 -5.83 -18.89
CA GLU A 112 11.95 -5.55 -18.95
C GLU A 112 12.31 -4.06 -19.20
N CYS A 113 11.53 -3.12 -18.64
CA CYS A 113 11.64 -1.71 -19.02
C CYS A 113 13.09 -1.20 -18.95
N PRO A 114 13.62 -0.51 -19.97
CA PRO A 114 14.99 -0.06 -19.95
C PRO A 114 15.18 0.93 -18.79
N GLY A 115 16.03 0.57 -17.82
CA GLY A 115 16.20 1.32 -16.58
C GLY A 115 17.44 2.22 -16.59
N GLY A 116 17.31 3.43 -16.04
CA GLY A 116 18.41 4.22 -15.50
C GLY A 116 19.31 4.92 -16.53
N LYS A 117 18.96 4.89 -17.82
CA LYS A 117 19.76 5.48 -18.91
C LYS A 117 19.04 6.65 -19.57
N TYR A 118 19.84 7.54 -20.14
CA TYR A 118 19.37 8.62 -21.00
C TYR A 118 19.31 8.15 -22.44
N TYR A 119 18.18 8.40 -23.10
CA TYR A 119 17.93 8.01 -24.48
C TYR A 119 17.67 9.24 -25.32
N VAL A 120 18.27 9.28 -26.51
CA VAL A 120 17.94 10.28 -27.52
C VAL A 120 16.72 9.79 -28.30
N THR A 121 15.68 10.60 -28.31
CA THR A 121 14.41 10.35 -29.01
C THR A 121 14.45 10.93 -30.43
N ASP A 122 13.42 10.61 -31.21
CA ASP A 122 13.18 11.14 -32.55
C ASP A 122 12.91 12.66 -32.58
N LEU A 123 12.66 13.30 -31.42
CA LEU A 123 12.55 14.75 -31.28
C LEU A 123 13.88 15.50 -31.50
N CYS A 124 15.02 14.80 -31.53
CA CYS A 124 16.33 15.42 -31.74
C CYS A 124 16.39 16.14 -33.09
N ARG A 125 16.83 17.40 -33.09
CA ARG A 125 16.90 18.26 -34.28
C ARG A 125 18.31 18.50 -34.82
N ASN A 126 19.31 17.87 -34.23
CA ASN A 126 20.72 18.13 -34.56
C ASN A 126 21.03 19.64 -34.65
N CYS A 127 20.58 20.40 -33.65
CA CYS A 127 20.70 21.85 -33.68
C CYS A 127 22.17 22.27 -33.64
N LEU A 128 22.50 23.37 -34.33
CA LEU A 128 23.85 23.94 -34.39
C LEU A 128 24.46 24.20 -33.00
N ALA A 129 23.62 24.48 -32.00
CA ALA A 129 24.05 24.75 -30.63
C ALA A 129 24.73 23.54 -29.96
N HIS A 130 24.38 22.31 -30.35
CA HIS A 130 24.88 21.06 -29.78
C HIS A 130 25.07 21.06 -28.26
N SER A 131 24.19 21.74 -27.51
CA SER A 131 24.37 21.97 -26.07
C SER A 131 24.57 20.68 -25.28
N CYS A 132 23.90 19.61 -25.70
CA CYS A 132 24.07 18.26 -25.13
C CYS A 132 25.51 17.73 -25.21
N MET A 133 26.25 18.01 -26.28
CA MET A 133 27.67 17.64 -26.42
C MET A 133 28.54 18.53 -25.55
N SER A 134 28.32 19.85 -25.59
CA SER A 134 29.14 20.84 -24.87
C SER A 134 29.10 20.65 -23.35
N VAL A 135 27.96 20.22 -22.80
CA VAL A 135 27.82 19.98 -21.35
C VAL A 135 28.23 18.57 -20.92
N CYS A 136 28.61 17.67 -21.85
CA CYS A 136 28.92 16.29 -21.52
C CYS A 136 30.35 16.16 -20.97
N PRO A 137 30.55 15.87 -19.67
CA PRO A 137 31.90 15.85 -19.06
C PRO A 137 32.74 14.63 -19.46
N LYS A 138 32.11 13.64 -20.10
CA LYS A 138 32.75 12.41 -20.58
C LYS A 138 32.85 12.32 -22.10
N SER A 139 32.46 13.40 -22.80
CA SER A 139 32.40 13.44 -24.26
C SER A 139 31.69 12.20 -24.84
N ALA A 140 30.61 11.78 -24.18
CA ALA A 140 29.87 10.56 -24.48
C ALA A 140 28.79 10.78 -25.56
N ILE A 141 28.70 11.96 -26.17
CA ILE A 141 27.67 12.31 -27.15
C ILE A 141 28.32 12.69 -28.46
N SER A 142 27.88 12.06 -29.54
CA SER A 142 28.26 12.37 -30.91
C SER A 142 27.03 12.51 -31.80
N ILE A 143 27.20 13.10 -32.99
CA ILE A 143 26.14 13.17 -34.00
C ILE A 143 26.32 12.02 -34.99
N ILE A 144 25.33 11.15 -35.08
CA ILE A 144 25.27 10.00 -36.00
C ILE A 144 23.87 10.00 -36.63
N ASP A 145 23.78 9.82 -37.95
CA ASP A 145 22.52 9.81 -38.70
C ASP A 145 21.64 11.04 -38.43
N ASN A 146 22.29 12.22 -38.42
CA ASN A 146 21.66 13.51 -38.16
C ASN A 146 20.94 13.61 -36.81
N ARG A 147 21.39 12.85 -35.79
CA ARG A 147 20.87 12.89 -34.42
C ARG A 147 21.99 12.71 -33.40
N ALA A 148 21.76 13.21 -32.19
CA ALA A 148 22.66 12.89 -31.07
C ALA A 148 22.57 11.39 -30.73
N LYS A 149 23.70 10.76 -30.45
CA LYS A 149 23.80 9.37 -29.99
C LYS A 149 24.69 9.34 -28.76
N ILE A 150 24.23 8.64 -27.72
CA ILE A 150 24.96 8.48 -26.46
C ILE A 150 25.77 7.19 -26.53
N ASP A 151 27.08 7.31 -26.33
CA ASP A 151 27.98 6.20 -26.05
C ASP A 151 27.85 5.79 -24.58
N TYR A 152 27.12 4.70 -24.35
CA TYR A 152 26.86 4.20 -23.00
C TYR A 152 28.09 3.63 -22.30
N SER A 153 29.19 3.35 -23.01
CA SER A 153 30.45 2.92 -22.37
C SER A 153 31.15 4.08 -21.65
N LYS A 154 30.89 5.32 -22.08
CA LYS A 154 31.45 6.56 -21.50
C LYS A 154 30.46 7.30 -20.60
N CYS A 155 29.16 7.15 -20.86
CA CYS A 155 28.12 7.86 -20.15
C CYS A 155 28.05 7.45 -18.67
N VAL A 156 28.14 8.43 -17.78
CA VAL A 156 27.99 8.24 -16.32
C VAL A 156 26.58 8.57 -15.80
N ASN A 157 25.60 8.68 -16.70
CA ASN A 157 24.18 9.01 -16.40
C ASN A 157 23.99 10.27 -15.53
N CYS A 158 24.83 11.30 -15.71
CA CYS A 158 24.76 12.55 -14.95
C CYS A 158 23.59 13.48 -15.33
N GLY A 159 22.98 13.27 -16.50
CA GLY A 159 21.78 14.00 -16.94
C GLY A 159 21.98 15.42 -17.46
N LEU A 160 23.21 15.96 -17.43
CA LEU A 160 23.50 17.31 -17.92
C LEU A 160 23.02 17.53 -19.36
N CYS A 161 23.18 16.53 -20.23
CA CYS A 161 22.72 16.59 -21.62
C CYS A 161 21.20 16.68 -21.77
N SER A 162 20.45 16.03 -20.88
CA SER A 162 18.99 16.09 -20.85
C SER A 162 18.50 17.46 -20.39
N SER A 163 19.07 17.97 -19.30
CA SER A 163 18.76 19.32 -18.79
C SER A 163 19.11 20.43 -19.77
N ALA A 164 20.18 20.27 -20.55
CA ALA A 164 20.62 21.25 -21.53
C ALA A 164 19.89 21.17 -22.88
N CYS A 165 19.09 20.13 -23.12
CA CYS A 165 18.42 19.96 -24.42
C CYS A 165 17.11 20.77 -24.46
N PRO A 166 17.02 21.86 -25.26
CA PRO A 166 15.82 22.70 -25.29
C PRO A 166 14.61 22.00 -25.95
N TYR A 167 14.86 20.93 -26.72
CA TYR A 167 13.81 20.13 -27.36
C TYR A 167 13.32 18.97 -26.49
N HIS A 168 13.88 18.80 -25.28
CA HIS A 168 13.65 17.62 -24.43
C HIS A 168 13.87 16.29 -25.16
N ALA A 169 14.74 16.30 -26.17
CA ALA A 169 14.97 15.13 -27.02
C ALA A 169 15.78 14.05 -26.33
N ILE A 170 16.48 14.37 -25.23
CA ILE A 170 17.21 13.39 -24.42
C ILE A 170 16.41 13.16 -23.15
N THR A 171 15.79 11.98 -23.02
CA THR A 171 14.92 11.64 -21.90
C THR A 171 15.55 10.56 -21.03
N LYS A 172 15.35 10.66 -19.71
CA LYS A 172 15.74 9.59 -18.79
C LYS A 172 14.61 8.57 -18.76
N LEU A 173 14.90 7.33 -19.15
CA LEU A 173 13.96 6.24 -18.96
C LEU A 173 14.23 5.59 -17.60
N GLU A 174 13.34 5.84 -16.65
CA GLU A 174 13.39 5.22 -15.33
C GLU A 174 12.25 4.21 -15.19
N ARG A 175 12.52 3.08 -14.52
CA ARG A 175 11.49 2.11 -14.18
C ARG A 175 10.55 2.73 -13.15
N PRO A 176 9.21 2.74 -13.37
CA PRO A 176 8.26 3.30 -12.41
C PRO A 176 8.34 2.65 -11.02
N CYS A 177 8.58 1.33 -10.97
CA CYS A 177 8.74 0.61 -9.69
C CYS A 177 10.01 1.02 -8.93
N GLU A 178 11.12 1.27 -9.64
CA GLU A 178 12.40 1.67 -9.06
C GLU A 178 12.40 3.15 -8.63
N SER A 179 11.82 4.04 -9.45
CA SER A 179 11.70 5.47 -9.15
C SER A 179 10.82 5.70 -7.93
N SER A 180 9.76 4.90 -7.77
CA SER A 180 8.84 4.96 -6.62
C SER A 180 9.40 4.28 -5.36
N CYS A 181 10.48 3.49 -5.47
CA CYS A 181 11.05 2.75 -4.36
C CYS A 181 12.12 3.57 -3.62
N ALA A 182 11.70 4.34 -2.61
CA ALA A 182 12.59 5.10 -1.74
C ALA A 182 13.76 4.28 -1.14
N PRO A 183 13.54 3.08 -0.55
CA PRO A 183 14.64 2.29 0.02
C PRO A 183 15.56 1.64 -1.02
N LYS A 184 15.30 1.84 -2.33
CA LYS A 184 16.05 1.23 -3.44
C LYS A 184 16.15 -0.30 -3.32
N ALA A 185 14.98 -0.90 -3.06
CA ALA A 185 14.78 -2.34 -2.92
C ALA A 185 14.42 -3.04 -4.24
N ILE A 186 14.38 -2.33 -5.37
CA ILE A 186 14.17 -2.93 -6.69
C ILE A 186 15.54 -3.12 -7.34
N SER A 187 15.86 -4.36 -7.70
CA SER A 187 17.04 -4.77 -8.46
C SER A 187 16.65 -5.14 -9.89
N THR A 188 17.64 -5.44 -10.73
CA THR A 188 17.45 -5.92 -12.11
C THR A 188 18.22 -7.22 -12.28
N THR A 189 17.56 -8.26 -12.78
CA THR A 189 18.18 -9.57 -13.07
C THR A 189 19.09 -9.51 -14.30
N GLN A 190 19.78 -10.61 -14.61
CA GLN A 190 20.61 -10.68 -15.81
C GLN A 190 19.77 -10.58 -17.09
N GLU A 191 18.59 -11.21 -17.12
CA GLU A 191 17.60 -11.09 -18.21
C GLU A 191 16.87 -9.73 -18.24
N ARG A 192 17.26 -8.79 -17.36
CA ARG A 192 16.66 -7.45 -17.23
C ARG A 192 15.25 -7.43 -16.65
N TYR A 193 14.77 -8.50 -16.05
CA TYR A 193 13.55 -8.43 -15.25
C TYR A 193 13.78 -7.64 -13.97
N MET A 194 12.70 -7.19 -13.33
CA MET A 194 12.81 -6.56 -12.02
C MET A 194 12.81 -7.66 -10.95
N ASP A 195 13.59 -7.45 -9.89
CA ASP A 195 13.58 -8.31 -8.71
C ASP A 195 13.50 -7.44 -7.44
N ILE A 196 13.15 -8.05 -6.31
CA ILE A 196 12.95 -7.39 -5.02
C ILE A 196 14.01 -7.84 -4.03
N LEU A 197 14.86 -6.89 -3.65
CA LEU A 197 15.79 -7.02 -2.54
C LEU A 197 15.02 -6.96 -1.20
N TYR A 198 14.57 -8.12 -0.72
CA TYR A 198 13.73 -8.22 0.48
C TYR A 198 14.41 -7.70 1.74
N GLU A 199 15.74 -7.71 1.81
CA GLU A 199 16.53 -7.12 2.90
C GLU A 199 16.38 -5.59 2.97
N LYS A 200 16.03 -4.92 1.87
CA LYS A 200 15.73 -3.48 1.82
C LYS A 200 14.22 -3.17 1.77
N CYS A 201 13.41 -4.10 1.28
CA CYS A 201 11.98 -3.88 1.08
C CYS A 201 11.23 -3.59 2.40
N THR A 202 10.43 -2.53 2.42
CA THR A 202 9.61 -2.12 3.57
C THR A 202 8.14 -2.53 3.45
N TYR A 203 7.77 -3.22 2.37
CA TYR A 203 6.40 -3.64 2.05
C TYR A 203 5.38 -2.49 1.91
N CYS A 204 5.83 -1.25 1.64
CA CYS A 204 4.96 -0.07 1.56
C CYS A 204 3.97 -0.09 0.37
N GLY A 205 4.24 -0.87 -0.66
CA GLY A 205 3.38 -0.99 -1.84
C GLY A 205 3.53 0.14 -2.87
N ALA A 206 4.51 1.04 -2.74
CA ALA A 206 4.70 2.11 -3.72
C ALA A 206 4.96 1.56 -5.15
N CYS A 207 5.81 0.54 -5.25
CA CYS A 207 6.10 -0.15 -6.51
C CYS A 207 4.88 -0.91 -7.08
N TYR A 208 4.07 -1.52 -6.20
CA TYR A 208 2.82 -2.19 -6.56
C TYR A 208 1.83 -1.27 -7.27
N ILE A 209 1.74 -0.01 -6.85
CA ILE A 209 0.85 0.96 -7.48
C ILE A 209 1.48 1.56 -8.73
N ALA A 210 2.80 1.72 -8.75
CA ALA A 210 3.52 2.38 -9.84
C ALA A 210 3.68 1.52 -11.09
N CYS A 211 3.69 0.18 -10.95
CA CYS A 211 3.90 -0.74 -12.07
C CYS A 211 2.74 -0.68 -13.08
N PRO A 212 2.97 -0.20 -14.32
CA PRO A 212 1.91 -0.07 -15.32
C PRO A 212 1.53 -1.41 -15.97
N PHE A 213 2.39 -2.43 -15.86
CA PHE A 213 2.13 -3.79 -16.35
C PHE A 213 1.40 -4.66 -15.33
N GLY A 214 1.34 -4.23 -14.07
CA GLY A 214 0.80 -5.04 -12.99
C GLY A 214 1.66 -6.28 -12.69
N ALA A 215 2.97 -6.21 -12.89
CA ALA A 215 3.93 -7.28 -12.58
C ALA A 215 4.25 -7.37 -11.08
N ILE A 216 3.88 -6.37 -10.27
CA ILE A 216 4.04 -6.43 -8.82
C ILE A 216 2.70 -6.81 -8.20
N LYS A 217 2.70 -7.83 -7.33
CA LYS A 217 1.49 -8.35 -6.68
C LYS A 217 1.63 -8.53 -5.19
N THR A 218 0.47 -8.64 -4.54
CA THR A 218 0.34 -8.92 -3.11
C THR A 218 -0.70 -10.03 -2.97
N PRO A 219 -0.43 -11.09 -2.17
CA PRO A 219 -1.40 -12.14 -1.90
C PRO A 219 -2.60 -11.56 -1.15
N SER A 220 -3.80 -12.01 -1.49
CA SER A 220 -5.06 -11.58 -0.87
C SER A 220 -5.55 -12.61 0.14
N GLN A 221 -6.39 -12.16 1.08
CA GLN A 221 -7.12 -13.01 2.01
C GLN A 221 -8.65 -12.92 1.79
N ILE A 222 -9.07 -12.34 0.65
CA ILE A 222 -10.48 -12.01 0.39
C ILE A 222 -11.37 -13.24 0.32
N LEU A 223 -10.90 -14.35 -0.26
CA LEU A 223 -11.70 -15.57 -0.39
C LEU A 223 -11.82 -16.33 0.93
N GLN A 224 -10.76 -16.33 1.74
CA GLN A 224 -10.76 -16.86 3.10
C GLN A 224 -11.79 -16.10 3.96
N VAL A 225 -11.75 -14.77 3.93
CA VAL A 225 -12.77 -13.96 4.64
C VAL A 225 -14.17 -14.16 4.05
N THR A 226 -14.31 -14.30 2.72
CA THR A 226 -15.61 -14.58 2.09
C THR A 226 -16.20 -15.90 2.59
N HIS A 227 -15.39 -16.94 2.73
CA HIS A 227 -15.81 -18.23 3.28
C HIS A 227 -16.33 -18.11 4.69
N LYS A 228 -15.59 -17.41 5.55
CA LYS A 228 -15.99 -17.15 6.93
C LYS A 228 -17.30 -16.38 7.02
N LEU A 229 -17.49 -15.36 6.18
CA LEU A 229 -18.75 -14.61 6.09
C LEU A 229 -19.93 -15.50 5.67
N LEU A 230 -19.74 -16.37 4.66
CA LEU A 230 -20.81 -17.24 4.17
C LEU A 230 -21.19 -18.35 5.16
N ASN A 231 -20.24 -18.78 5.99
CA ASN A 231 -20.47 -19.78 7.04
C ASN A 231 -20.98 -19.19 8.36
N ASN A 232 -21.08 -17.86 8.46
CA ASN A 232 -21.38 -17.14 9.70
C ASN A 232 -20.38 -17.47 10.84
N ASP A 233 -19.10 -17.58 10.49
CA ASP A 233 -18.02 -17.76 11.45
C ASP A 233 -17.96 -16.58 12.44
N ARG A 234 -17.33 -16.81 13.59
CA ARG A 234 -17.12 -15.82 14.65
C ARG A 234 -16.01 -14.83 14.27
N ILE A 235 -16.28 -13.96 13.30
CA ILE A 235 -15.33 -12.93 12.83
C ILE A 235 -15.78 -11.52 13.19
N ILE A 236 -14.82 -10.71 13.64
CA ILE A 236 -14.98 -9.28 13.99
C ILE A 236 -14.21 -8.44 12.99
N ALA A 237 -14.82 -7.39 12.47
CA ALA A 237 -14.12 -6.41 11.64
C ALA A 237 -13.55 -5.28 12.49
N ILE A 238 -12.30 -4.90 12.19
CA ILE A 238 -11.75 -3.62 12.62
C ILE A 238 -11.35 -2.82 11.38
N TYR A 239 -11.70 -1.54 11.30
CA TYR A 239 -11.38 -0.74 10.11
C TYR A 239 -10.50 0.47 10.43
N ALA A 240 -9.59 0.78 9.51
CA ALA A 240 -8.67 1.90 9.64
C ALA A 240 -9.43 3.24 9.60
N PRO A 241 -8.95 4.28 10.31
CA PRO A 241 -9.64 5.58 10.35
C PRO A 241 -9.81 6.24 8.97
N SER A 242 -8.98 5.87 8.00
CA SER A 242 -9.12 6.36 6.63
C SER A 242 -10.35 5.82 5.89
N ALA A 243 -11.05 4.78 6.38
CA ALA A 243 -12.15 4.12 5.67
C ALA A 243 -13.27 5.08 5.23
N VAL A 244 -13.67 5.97 6.13
CA VAL A 244 -14.78 6.94 5.92
C VAL A 244 -14.53 7.88 4.75
N SER A 245 -13.26 8.08 4.38
CA SER A 245 -12.88 8.94 3.27
C SER A 245 -12.92 8.25 1.89
N GLN A 246 -13.11 6.92 1.86
CA GLN A 246 -12.82 6.08 0.69
C GLN A 246 -14.07 5.60 -0.05
N PHE A 247 -15.23 5.54 0.60
CA PHE A 247 -16.46 4.96 0.04
C PHE A 247 -17.45 6.02 -0.49
N GLY A 248 -16.95 7.22 -0.79
CA GLY A 248 -17.74 8.33 -1.33
C GLY A 248 -18.01 9.42 -0.30
N SER A 249 -18.24 10.65 -0.78
CA SER A 249 -18.36 11.83 0.09
C SER A 249 -19.64 11.90 0.94
N LYS A 250 -20.58 10.98 0.69
CA LYS A 250 -21.87 10.89 1.40
C LYS A 250 -21.94 9.72 2.37
N VAL A 251 -20.95 8.83 2.37
CA VAL A 251 -20.94 7.66 3.26
C VAL A 251 -20.43 8.07 4.62
N THR A 252 -21.26 7.94 5.64
CA THR A 252 -20.89 8.24 7.03
C THR A 252 -20.23 7.04 7.71
N VAL A 253 -19.64 7.28 8.89
CA VAL A 253 -19.04 6.22 9.73
C VAL A 253 -20.10 5.16 10.06
N ALA A 254 -21.30 5.60 10.43
CA ALA A 254 -22.41 4.74 10.77
C ALA A 254 -22.84 3.84 9.61
N GLN A 255 -22.99 4.42 8.42
CA GLN A 255 -23.30 3.67 7.20
C GLN A 255 -22.23 2.64 6.85
N PHE A 256 -20.95 2.99 6.99
CA PHE A 256 -19.87 2.05 6.75
C PHE A 256 -19.88 0.89 7.75
N LYS A 257 -20.11 1.18 9.04
CA LYS A 257 -20.27 0.16 10.09
C LYS A 257 -21.47 -0.76 9.79
N ALA A 258 -22.61 -0.17 9.43
CA ALA A 258 -23.82 -0.90 9.05
C ALA A 258 -23.58 -1.80 7.82
N ALA A 259 -22.80 -1.34 6.84
CA ALA A 259 -22.44 -2.13 5.66
C ALA A 259 -21.61 -3.37 6.03
N LEU A 260 -20.64 -3.23 6.94
CA LEU A 260 -19.85 -4.36 7.44
C LEU A 260 -20.70 -5.33 8.27
N LYS A 261 -21.62 -4.83 9.09
CA LYS A 261 -22.60 -5.66 9.80
C LYS A 261 -23.48 -6.46 8.84
N LYS A 262 -24.04 -5.78 7.84
CA LYS A 262 -24.88 -6.39 6.80
C LYS A 262 -24.12 -7.42 5.96
N LEU A 263 -22.80 -7.26 5.82
CA LEU A 263 -21.94 -8.22 5.14
C LEU A 263 -21.79 -9.55 5.92
N GLY A 264 -21.95 -9.53 7.25
CA GLY A 264 -21.94 -10.73 8.09
C GLY A 264 -20.95 -10.70 9.26
N PHE A 265 -20.25 -9.59 9.51
CA PHE A 265 -19.36 -9.48 10.67
C PHE A 265 -20.16 -9.44 11.98
N PHE A 266 -19.72 -10.22 12.98
CA PHE A 266 -20.39 -10.28 14.28
C PHE A 266 -20.36 -8.94 15.00
N GLU A 267 -19.19 -8.31 15.06
CA GLU A 267 -19.03 -6.94 15.54
C GLU A 267 -18.05 -6.14 14.69
N VAL A 268 -18.17 -4.81 14.79
CA VAL A 268 -17.36 -3.88 13.99
C VAL A 268 -16.85 -2.75 14.88
N PHE A 269 -15.53 -2.59 14.94
CA PHE A 269 -14.86 -1.52 15.71
C PHE A 269 -14.00 -0.64 14.83
N GLU A 270 -13.85 0.62 15.23
CA GLU A 270 -12.97 1.56 14.54
C GLU A 270 -11.58 1.57 15.16
N VAL A 271 -10.54 1.46 14.32
CA VAL A 271 -9.13 1.48 14.76
C VAL A 271 -8.72 2.86 15.32
N ALA A 272 -9.49 3.91 15.09
CA ALA A 272 -9.28 5.21 15.73
C ALA A 272 -9.41 5.15 17.26
N GLU A 273 -10.22 4.24 17.82
CA GLU A 273 -10.21 3.97 19.27
C GLU A 273 -8.85 3.43 19.72
N GLY A 274 -8.27 2.51 18.94
CA GLY A 274 -6.92 2.01 19.17
C GLY A 274 -5.87 3.10 19.00
N ALA A 275 -6.11 4.09 18.14
CA ALA A 275 -5.22 5.21 17.93
C ALA A 275 -5.16 6.13 19.15
N ASP A 276 -6.32 6.40 19.77
CA ASP A 276 -6.40 7.11 21.05
C ASP A 276 -5.66 6.38 22.18
N MET A 277 -5.79 5.04 22.24
CA MET A 277 -5.06 4.23 23.21
C MET A 277 -3.54 4.33 23.00
N VAL A 278 -3.07 4.17 21.76
CA VAL A 278 -1.65 4.26 21.43
C VAL A 278 -1.08 5.65 21.72
N ALA A 279 -1.77 6.71 21.30
CA ALA A 279 -1.31 8.07 21.53
C ALA A 279 -1.14 8.39 23.02
N ARG A 280 -2.05 7.88 23.86
CA ARG A 280 -1.96 8.04 25.32
C ARG A 280 -0.76 7.31 25.91
N GLU A 281 -0.55 6.06 25.52
CA GLU A 281 0.58 5.27 26.04
C GLU A 281 1.93 5.76 25.50
N GLU A 282 2.00 6.23 24.25
CA GLU A 282 3.18 6.90 23.69
C GLU A 282 3.46 8.23 24.42
N ALA A 283 2.43 9.00 24.75
CA ALA A 283 2.59 10.24 25.52
C ALA A 283 3.19 9.96 26.91
N LYS A 284 2.67 8.96 27.64
CA LYS A 284 3.22 8.57 28.94
C LYS A 284 4.66 8.08 28.82
N HIS A 285 4.92 7.16 27.89
CA HIS A 285 6.26 6.63 27.64
C HIS A 285 7.28 7.74 27.33
N PHE A 286 6.90 8.70 26.50
CA PHE A 286 7.75 9.85 26.21
C PHE A 286 7.94 10.77 27.42
N ALA A 287 6.86 11.02 28.19
CA ALA A 287 6.93 11.84 29.39
C ALA A 287 7.83 11.24 30.49
N GLU A 288 7.97 9.92 30.53
CA GLU A 288 8.86 9.20 31.44
C GLU A 288 10.32 9.20 30.96
N THR A 289 10.56 8.89 29.69
CA THR A 289 11.92 8.67 29.16
C THR A 289 12.62 9.96 28.74
N ARG A 290 11.89 10.91 28.13
CA ARG A 290 12.42 12.13 27.49
C ARG A 290 13.49 11.87 26.42
N GLU A 291 13.56 10.64 25.91
CA GLU A 291 14.46 10.27 24.84
C GLU A 291 13.82 10.54 23.48
N LEU A 292 14.66 10.59 22.43
CA LEU A 292 14.18 10.59 21.05
C LEU A 292 13.23 9.40 20.82
N MET A 293 12.00 9.68 20.40
CA MET A 293 10.98 8.69 20.09
C MET A 293 10.56 8.76 18.62
N LEU A 294 10.62 7.62 17.94
CA LEU A 294 10.11 7.40 16.59
C LEU A 294 8.76 6.67 16.70
N THR A 295 7.73 7.18 16.03
CA THR A 295 6.39 6.56 16.06
C THR A 295 6.41 5.12 15.51
N SER A 296 5.65 4.21 16.12
CA SER A 296 5.64 2.78 15.76
C SER A 296 4.49 2.35 14.83
N CYS A 297 3.49 3.22 14.62
CA CYS A 297 2.21 2.81 14.03
C CYS A 297 2.26 2.50 12.51
N CYS A 298 3.23 3.05 11.77
CA CYS A 298 3.43 2.80 10.35
C CYS A 298 4.42 1.64 10.13
N PRO A 299 3.96 0.42 9.77
CA PRO A 299 4.84 -0.75 9.70
C PRO A 299 5.94 -0.60 8.63
N ALA A 300 5.65 0.07 7.51
CA ALA A 300 6.64 0.32 6.48
C ALA A 300 7.74 1.30 6.94
N PHE A 301 7.41 2.29 7.78
CA PHE A 301 8.41 3.17 8.39
C PHE A 301 9.24 2.42 9.44
N VAL A 302 8.62 1.61 10.30
CA VAL A 302 9.32 0.74 11.24
C VAL A 302 10.31 -0.19 10.52
N GLN A 303 9.90 -0.79 9.41
CA GLN A 303 10.78 -1.63 8.60
C GLN A 303 11.90 -0.84 7.93
N LEU A 304 11.65 0.40 7.50
CA LEU A 304 12.69 1.30 6.98
C LEU A 304 13.77 1.53 8.04
N VAL A 305 13.37 1.91 9.25
CA VAL A 305 14.28 2.18 10.36
C VAL A 305 15.09 0.93 10.69
N LYS A 306 14.42 -0.20 10.94
CA LYS A 306 15.10 -1.46 11.31
C LYS A 306 16.11 -1.94 10.27
N LYS A 307 15.85 -1.71 8.97
CA LYS A 307 16.68 -2.23 7.88
C LYS A 307 17.78 -1.27 7.42
N LEU A 308 17.47 0.01 7.32
CA LEU A 308 18.36 1.01 6.72
C LEU A 308 18.94 2.02 7.71
N PHE A 309 18.36 2.12 8.91
CA PHE A 309 18.84 3.00 9.97
C PHE A 309 18.80 2.28 11.34
N PRO A 310 19.47 1.10 11.45
CA PRO A 310 19.37 0.26 12.63
C PRO A 310 19.77 0.98 13.93
N GLU A 311 20.61 2.02 13.87
CA GLU A 311 20.99 2.88 14.99
C GLU A 311 19.80 3.55 15.70
N PHE A 312 18.69 3.80 14.99
CA PHE A 312 17.47 4.36 15.54
C PHE A 312 16.43 3.30 15.96
N SER A 313 16.76 2.01 15.85
CA SER A 313 15.80 0.93 16.17
C SER A 313 15.34 0.96 17.62
N LYS A 314 16.24 1.35 18.54
CA LYS A 314 15.92 1.51 19.97
C LYS A 314 15.02 2.70 20.27
N ASN A 315 14.97 3.67 19.36
CA ASN A 315 14.15 4.86 19.49
C ASN A 315 12.72 4.63 18.98
N ILE A 316 12.44 3.51 18.31
CA ILE A 316 11.07 3.17 17.92
C ILE A 316 10.25 2.92 19.18
N SER A 317 9.13 3.62 19.30
CA SER A 317 8.15 3.44 20.37
C SER A 317 7.85 1.95 20.59
N PRO A 318 7.93 1.45 21.84
CA PRO A 318 7.64 0.05 22.14
C PRO A 318 6.14 -0.26 22.10
N ILE A 319 5.30 0.78 22.02
CA ILE A 319 3.85 0.65 22.01
C ILE A 319 3.42 0.01 20.68
N PRO A 320 2.59 -1.05 20.69
CA PRO A 320 2.11 -1.68 19.47
C PRO A 320 1.23 -0.73 18.65
N SER A 321 1.08 -0.99 17.35
CA SER A 321 0.24 -0.11 16.51
C SER A 321 -1.24 -0.16 16.91
N PRO A 322 -2.04 0.85 16.52
CA PRO A 322 -3.48 0.90 16.81
C PRO A 322 -4.24 -0.36 16.40
N MET A 323 -3.85 -0.96 15.27
CA MET A 323 -4.44 -2.21 14.77
C MET A 323 -4.22 -3.36 15.75
N VAL A 324 -2.99 -3.52 16.23
CA VAL A 324 -2.61 -4.61 17.14
C VAL A 324 -3.18 -4.37 18.53
N MET A 325 -3.05 -3.14 19.05
CA MET A 325 -3.53 -2.78 20.38
C MET A 325 -5.06 -2.95 20.51
N LEU A 326 -5.82 -2.50 19.52
CA LEU A 326 -7.27 -2.70 19.52
C LEU A 326 -7.62 -4.19 19.40
N SER A 327 -6.91 -4.94 18.55
CA SER A 327 -7.11 -6.39 18.42
C SER A 327 -6.92 -7.12 19.76
N GLN A 328 -5.85 -6.81 20.49
CA GLN A 328 -5.60 -7.38 21.82
C GLN A 328 -6.72 -7.06 22.81
N LYS A 329 -7.24 -5.83 22.80
CA LYS A 329 -8.36 -5.43 23.67
C LYS A 329 -9.63 -6.19 23.33
N ILE A 330 -9.94 -6.35 22.04
CA ILE A 330 -11.14 -7.06 21.57
C ILE A 330 -11.07 -8.55 21.97
N LEU A 331 -9.93 -9.21 21.76
CA LEU A 331 -9.77 -10.64 22.05
C LEU A 331 -9.85 -10.97 23.55
N LYS A 332 -9.58 -10.01 24.45
CA LYS A 332 -9.87 -10.19 25.89
C LYS A 332 -11.36 -10.35 26.18
N LYS A 333 -12.23 -9.71 25.39
CA LYS A 333 -13.69 -9.81 25.50
C LYS A 333 -14.26 -10.93 24.64
N TYR A 334 -13.63 -11.23 23.51
CA TYR A 334 -14.07 -12.19 22.50
C TYR A 334 -12.93 -13.17 22.15
N PRO A 335 -12.53 -14.08 23.06
CA PRO A 335 -11.35 -14.93 22.88
C PRO A 335 -11.48 -15.95 21.75
N ASP A 336 -12.69 -16.43 21.47
CA ASP A 336 -12.97 -17.43 20.41
C ASP A 336 -13.25 -16.80 19.03
N TYR A 337 -12.95 -15.51 18.86
CA TYR A 337 -13.24 -14.78 17.64
C TYR A 337 -11.95 -14.47 16.88
N GLU A 338 -12.05 -14.48 15.55
CA GLU A 338 -10.98 -14.01 14.70
C GLU A 338 -11.24 -12.56 14.28
N ILE A 339 -10.16 -11.83 14.02
CA ILE A 339 -10.22 -10.40 13.70
C ILE A 339 -9.77 -10.20 12.26
N VAL A 340 -10.59 -9.45 11.50
CA VAL A 340 -10.30 -9.01 10.14
C VAL A 340 -10.06 -7.50 10.16
N PHE A 341 -8.82 -7.09 9.89
CA PHE A 341 -8.51 -5.68 9.69
C PHE A 341 -8.80 -5.25 8.26
N ILE A 342 -9.38 -4.06 8.13
CA ILE A 342 -9.75 -3.43 6.87
C ILE A 342 -9.02 -2.10 6.76
N GLY A 343 -8.08 -1.96 5.83
CA GLY A 343 -7.31 -0.72 5.73
C GLY A 343 -6.53 -0.54 4.43
N PRO A 344 -5.89 0.62 4.23
CA PRO A 344 -5.30 0.95 2.93
C PRO A 344 -3.91 0.35 2.70
N CYS A 345 -3.36 -0.44 3.64
CA CYS A 345 -1.93 -0.73 3.73
C CYS A 345 -1.59 -2.21 3.50
N ILE A 346 -0.65 -2.48 2.60
CA ILE A 346 -0.12 -3.83 2.36
C ILE A 346 0.82 -4.26 3.50
N ALA A 347 1.67 -3.35 4.00
CA ALA A 347 2.60 -3.65 5.10
C ALA A 347 1.91 -4.08 6.41
N LYS A 348 0.61 -3.79 6.57
CA LYS A 348 -0.18 -4.31 7.71
C LYS A 348 -0.36 -5.83 7.66
N LYS A 349 -0.30 -6.47 6.49
CA LYS A 349 -0.28 -7.95 6.37
C LYS A 349 0.93 -8.56 7.07
N LEU A 350 2.11 -7.99 6.83
CA LEU A 350 3.34 -8.40 7.50
C LEU A 350 3.29 -8.15 9.01
N GLU A 351 2.76 -7.00 9.43
CA GLU A 351 2.61 -6.67 10.86
C GLU A 351 1.64 -7.63 11.55
N ALA A 352 0.49 -7.91 10.94
CA ALA A 352 -0.50 -8.84 11.43
C ALA A 352 0.11 -10.23 11.62
N LYS A 353 0.82 -10.74 10.60
CA LYS A 353 1.53 -12.01 10.71
C LYS A 353 2.52 -12.03 11.88
N LYS A 354 3.38 -11.00 12.00
CA LYS A 354 4.41 -10.95 13.05
C LYS A 354 3.82 -10.99 14.47
N ASN A 355 2.62 -10.44 14.65
CA ASN A 355 1.95 -10.40 15.96
C ASN A 355 0.96 -11.56 16.14
N GLY A 356 0.67 -12.35 15.10
CA GLY A 356 -0.40 -13.33 15.06
C GLY A 356 -1.82 -12.72 15.01
N ILE A 357 -1.95 -11.40 15.11
CA ILE A 357 -3.21 -10.67 15.12
C ILE A 357 -3.07 -9.32 14.41
N PRO A 358 -4.12 -8.82 13.73
CA PRO A 358 -5.36 -9.50 13.39
C PRO A 358 -5.13 -10.74 12.51
N HIS A 359 -6.09 -11.65 12.47
CA HIS A 359 -5.96 -12.93 11.76
C HIS A 359 -5.96 -12.73 10.24
N TYR A 360 -6.72 -11.74 9.77
CA TYR A 360 -6.82 -11.38 8.36
C TYR A 360 -6.68 -9.88 8.14
N VAL A 361 -6.21 -9.49 6.97
CA VAL A 361 -6.00 -8.10 6.53
C VAL A 361 -6.50 -7.93 5.10
N LEU A 362 -7.56 -7.14 4.96
CA LEU A 362 -8.15 -6.74 3.68
C LEU A 362 -7.90 -5.27 3.40
N THR A 363 -7.75 -4.95 2.13
CA THR A 363 -7.69 -3.59 1.62
C THR A 363 -9.07 -3.01 1.37
N PHE A 364 -9.16 -1.69 1.21
CA PHE A 364 -10.43 -1.06 0.82
C PHE A 364 -10.87 -1.48 -0.59
N GLU A 365 -9.93 -1.81 -1.48
CA GLU A 365 -10.27 -2.41 -2.78
C GLU A 365 -10.95 -3.77 -2.64
N GLU A 366 -10.46 -4.61 -1.72
CA GLU A 366 -11.03 -5.93 -1.44
C GLU A 366 -12.42 -5.83 -0.79
N ILE A 367 -12.58 -4.95 0.21
CA ILE A 367 -13.90 -4.71 0.83
C ILE A 367 -14.89 -4.08 -0.16
N GLY A 368 -14.46 -3.17 -1.02
CA GLY A 368 -15.31 -2.63 -2.08
C GLY A 368 -15.83 -3.72 -3.04
N ALA A 369 -14.99 -4.71 -3.36
CA ALA A 369 -15.39 -5.85 -4.17
C ALA A 369 -16.38 -6.78 -3.42
N LEU A 370 -16.20 -6.96 -2.11
CA LEU A 370 -17.16 -7.69 -1.26
C LEU A 370 -18.52 -6.99 -1.23
N PHE A 371 -18.56 -5.68 -0.96
CA PHE A 371 -19.82 -4.92 -1.01
C PHE A 371 -20.51 -5.05 -2.37
N ALA A 372 -19.78 -4.93 -3.47
CA ALA A 372 -20.34 -5.13 -4.80
C ALA A 372 -20.88 -6.57 -5.03
N ALA A 373 -20.16 -7.60 -4.59
CA ALA A 373 -20.57 -9.00 -4.76
C ALA A 373 -21.74 -9.41 -3.85
N PHE A 374 -21.91 -8.73 -2.72
CA PHE A 374 -23.01 -8.90 -1.79
C PHE A 374 -24.16 -7.90 -2.02
N GLU A 375 -24.06 -7.06 -3.04
CA GLU A 375 -25.09 -6.06 -3.41
C GLU A 375 -25.40 -5.11 -2.23
N ILE A 376 -24.35 -4.72 -1.50
CA ILE A 376 -24.41 -3.76 -0.41
C ILE A 376 -23.94 -2.41 -0.93
N GLU A 377 -24.82 -1.42 -0.89
CA GLU A 377 -24.50 -0.02 -1.15
C GLU A 377 -24.51 0.74 0.18
N PRO A 378 -23.33 1.07 0.77
CA PRO A 378 -23.26 1.71 2.08
C PRO A 378 -24.07 3.01 2.15
N MET A 379 -24.11 3.79 1.07
CA MET A 379 -24.81 5.07 1.02
C MET A 379 -26.34 4.94 1.21
N LEU A 380 -26.92 3.76 0.99
CA LEU A 380 -28.36 3.50 1.12
C LEU A 380 -28.74 2.93 2.49
N LEU A 381 -27.79 2.72 3.40
CA LEU A 381 -28.07 2.18 4.72
C LEU A 381 -28.49 3.28 5.69
N GLU A 382 -29.33 2.90 6.64
CA GLU A 382 -29.78 3.78 7.73
C GLU A 382 -28.61 4.13 8.66
N GLU A 383 -28.65 5.35 9.19
CA GLU A 383 -27.68 5.86 10.15
C GLU A 383 -28.17 5.63 11.57
N GLU A 384 -27.41 4.87 12.34
CA GLU A 384 -27.54 4.88 13.79
C GLU A 384 -26.56 5.92 14.37
N SER A 385 -26.97 6.62 15.42
CA SER A 385 -26.05 7.49 16.17
C SER A 385 -24.98 6.64 16.83
N ILE A 386 -23.71 6.98 16.60
CA ILE A 386 -22.57 6.28 17.21
C ILE A 386 -21.75 7.32 17.97
N GLU A 387 -21.41 7.04 19.23
CA GLU A 387 -20.32 7.74 19.91
C GLU A 387 -19.00 7.40 19.20
N GLY A 388 -18.42 8.41 18.56
CA GLY A 388 -17.20 8.26 17.77
C GLY A 388 -15.92 8.36 18.61
N PRO A 389 -14.80 7.84 18.09
CA PRO A 389 -13.48 8.10 18.64
C PRO A 389 -13.12 9.60 18.56
N SER A 390 -12.01 10.00 19.19
CA SER A 390 -11.63 11.42 19.18
C SER A 390 -11.25 11.90 17.77
N SER A 391 -11.35 13.22 17.53
CA SER A 391 -10.85 13.83 16.29
C SER A 391 -9.36 13.55 16.07
N TYR A 392 -8.58 13.43 17.15
CA TYR A 392 -7.17 13.05 17.10
C TYR A 392 -6.97 11.59 16.66
N GLY A 393 -7.81 10.67 17.14
CA GLY A 393 -7.81 9.26 16.74
C GLY A 393 -8.08 9.07 15.25
N TRP A 394 -9.02 9.83 14.68
CA TRP A 394 -9.24 9.84 13.23
C TRP A 394 -8.08 10.46 12.45
N ASN A 395 -7.44 11.51 13.00
CA ASN A 395 -6.37 12.22 12.32
C ASN A 395 -5.09 11.40 12.13
N PHE A 396 -4.90 10.29 12.85
CA PHE A 396 -3.84 9.29 12.61
C PHE A 396 -3.75 8.83 11.14
N ALA A 397 -4.85 8.91 10.40
CA ALA A 397 -4.86 8.55 8.99
C ALA A 397 -4.04 9.50 8.10
N SER A 398 -3.66 10.69 8.59
CA SER A 398 -2.90 11.69 7.87
C SER A 398 -1.53 11.96 8.51
N THR A 399 -0.56 12.38 7.70
CA THR A 399 0.78 12.73 8.18
C THR A 399 0.71 13.91 9.17
N GLY A 400 1.39 13.78 10.30
CA GLY A 400 1.33 14.71 11.43
C GLY A 400 0.21 14.38 12.42
N GLY A 401 -0.69 13.46 12.09
CA GLY A 401 -1.82 13.11 12.93
C GLY A 401 -1.41 12.43 14.23
N VAL A 402 -0.40 11.55 14.15
CA VAL A 402 0.08 10.77 15.31
C VAL A 402 0.77 11.70 16.30
N ALA A 403 1.71 12.52 15.83
CA ALA A 403 2.45 13.41 16.70
C ALA A 403 1.55 14.46 17.35
N ASN A 404 0.54 14.97 16.62
CA ASN A 404 -0.46 15.86 17.18
C ASN A 404 -1.32 15.18 18.25
N ALA A 405 -1.67 13.91 18.06
CA ALA A 405 -2.40 13.15 19.07
C ALA A 405 -1.56 12.90 20.32
N VAL A 406 -0.28 12.54 20.18
CA VAL A 406 0.64 12.40 21.32
C VAL A 406 0.76 13.73 22.08
N LYS A 407 0.92 14.85 21.37
CA LYS A 407 0.93 16.20 21.96
C LYS A 407 -0.36 16.50 22.73
N TYR A 408 -1.51 16.14 22.19
CA TYR A 408 -2.81 16.29 22.86
C TYR A 408 -2.88 15.46 24.15
N TYR A 409 -2.49 14.19 24.11
CA TYR A 409 -2.52 13.34 25.29
C TYR A 409 -1.48 13.73 26.35
N LEU A 410 -0.32 14.28 25.97
CA LEU A 410 0.61 14.87 26.93
C LEU A 410 -0.05 15.98 27.76
N LYS A 411 -0.81 16.88 27.13
CA LYS A 411 -1.57 17.92 27.86
C LYS A 411 -2.62 17.29 28.78
N LYS A 412 -3.36 16.30 28.27
CA LYS A 412 -4.45 15.65 29.01
C LYS A 412 -3.96 14.87 30.24
N GLU A 413 -2.77 14.29 30.18
CA GLU A 413 -2.15 13.53 31.28
C GLU A 413 -1.37 14.45 32.25
N GLY A 414 -1.48 15.79 32.13
CA GLY A 414 -0.89 16.74 33.06
C GLY A 414 0.51 17.24 32.70
N PHE A 415 1.03 16.90 31.52
CA PHE A 415 2.35 17.33 31.03
C PHE A 415 2.27 18.52 30.06
N SER A 416 1.47 19.54 30.40
CA SER A 416 1.22 20.70 29.52
C SER A 416 2.48 21.44 29.10
N ASP A 417 3.40 21.72 30.03
CA ASP A 417 4.66 22.42 29.73
C ASP A 417 5.55 21.63 28.77
N LEU A 418 5.59 20.30 28.92
CA LEU A 418 6.28 19.43 27.96
C LEU A 418 5.62 19.51 26.59
N ALA A 419 4.29 19.37 26.56
CA ALA A 419 3.54 19.37 25.31
C ALA A 419 3.71 20.69 24.54
N GLU A 420 3.99 21.82 25.19
CA GLU A 420 4.16 23.10 24.50
C GLU A 420 5.57 23.31 23.95
N ASN A 421 6.57 22.75 24.61
CA ASN A 421 7.98 22.94 24.27
C ASN A 421 8.60 21.79 23.44
N ILE A 422 7.87 20.69 23.27
CA ILE A 422 8.33 19.50 22.55
C ILE A 422 8.64 19.77 21.07
N LYS A 423 9.82 19.34 20.63
CA LYS A 423 10.26 19.43 19.23
C LYS A 423 9.78 18.22 18.44
N ILE A 424 8.78 18.44 17.61
CA ILE A 424 8.15 17.41 16.76
C ILE A 424 8.53 17.65 15.30
N VAL A 425 8.88 16.57 14.60
CA VAL A 425 9.01 16.55 13.13
C VAL A 425 8.16 15.42 12.58
N SER A 426 7.45 15.67 11.48
CA SER A 426 6.71 14.65 10.74
C SER A 426 7.23 14.58 9.32
N ALA A 427 7.41 13.37 8.79
CA ALA A 427 7.85 13.13 7.41
C ALA A 427 6.76 12.46 6.58
N ASN A 428 6.54 12.97 5.37
CA ASN A 428 5.50 12.56 4.46
C ASN A 428 6.07 11.71 3.31
N GLY A 429 5.93 10.39 3.41
CA GLY A 429 6.49 9.45 2.45
C GLY A 429 7.89 8.98 2.85
N LEU A 430 8.27 7.78 2.41
CA LEU A 430 9.55 7.18 2.78
C LEU A 430 10.77 7.99 2.33
N SER A 431 10.70 8.69 1.19
CA SER A 431 11.81 9.55 0.72
C SER A 431 12.12 10.67 1.70
N GLU A 432 11.08 11.32 2.23
CA GLU A 432 11.23 12.34 3.28
C GLU A 432 11.67 11.71 4.60
N CYS A 433 11.11 10.54 4.97
CA CYS A 433 11.54 9.83 6.17
C CYS A 433 13.06 9.54 6.16
N MET A 434 13.58 9.04 5.04
CA MET A 434 15.01 8.77 4.87
C MET A 434 15.85 10.05 4.93
N LYS A 435 15.38 11.15 4.34
CA LYS A 435 16.06 12.44 4.41
C LYS A 435 16.12 12.92 5.86
N THR A 436 14.99 12.94 6.55
CA THR A 436 14.89 13.42 7.94
C THR A 436 15.75 12.56 8.87
N LEU A 437 15.73 11.22 8.76
CA LEU A 437 16.60 10.36 9.55
C LEU A 437 18.10 10.67 9.36
N LYS A 438 18.53 10.99 8.12
CA LYS A 438 19.91 11.43 7.86
C LYS A 438 20.21 12.78 8.50
N GLU A 439 19.28 13.73 8.46
CA GLU A 439 19.43 15.06 9.07
C GLU A 439 19.44 15.00 10.61
N ILE A 440 18.66 14.10 11.21
CA ILE A 440 18.72 13.79 12.64
C ILE A 440 20.08 13.18 12.98
N LYS A 441 20.52 12.18 12.22
CA LYS A 441 21.82 11.51 12.43
C LYS A 441 23.01 12.48 12.35
N SER A 442 22.96 13.44 11.43
CA SER A 442 24.02 14.43 11.27
C SER A 442 23.93 15.60 12.26
N GLY A 443 22.94 15.61 13.17
CA GLY A 443 22.69 16.71 14.10
C GLY A 443 22.16 18.00 13.46
N LYS A 444 21.75 17.97 12.19
CA LYS A 444 21.23 19.14 11.48
C LYS A 444 19.85 19.55 12.00
N ILE A 445 19.06 18.57 12.44
CA ILE A 445 17.74 18.78 13.06
C ILE A 445 17.76 18.13 14.45
N GLN A 446 17.39 18.93 15.45
CA GLN A 446 17.08 18.41 16.79
C GLN A 446 15.58 18.11 16.86
N VAL A 447 15.24 16.89 17.27
CA VAL A 447 13.87 16.41 17.38
C VAL A 447 13.75 15.50 18.59
N GLU A 448 12.61 15.56 19.27
CA GLU A 448 12.27 14.69 20.40
C GLU A 448 11.25 13.62 19.97
N ILE A 449 10.27 13.98 19.13
CA ILE A 449 9.36 13.01 18.50
C ILE A 449 9.43 13.13 16.99
N PHE A 450 9.77 12.02 16.33
CA PHE A 450 9.76 11.91 14.89
C PHE A 450 8.64 10.98 14.40
N GLU A 451 7.65 11.55 13.71
CA GLU A 451 6.60 10.78 13.02
C GLU A 451 7.00 10.45 11.60
N GLY A 452 7.07 9.16 11.28
CA GLY A 452 7.35 8.67 9.93
C GLY A 452 6.14 7.99 9.30
N MET A 453 5.64 8.57 8.21
CA MET A 453 4.59 7.95 7.39
C MET A 453 5.15 7.52 6.04
N ALA A 454 4.96 6.24 5.68
CA ALA A 454 5.54 5.70 4.46
C ALA A 454 4.87 6.17 3.16
N CYS A 455 3.60 6.56 3.23
CA CYS A 455 2.80 6.95 2.06
C CYS A 455 2.55 8.46 2.04
N ASP A 456 2.52 9.05 0.85
CA ASP A 456 2.21 10.48 0.67
C ASP A 456 0.78 10.80 1.17
N GLY A 457 0.69 11.72 2.10
CA GLY A 457 -0.53 12.12 2.79
C GLY A 457 -0.87 11.25 4.01
N GLY A 458 -0.08 10.22 4.32
CA GLY A 458 -0.37 9.25 5.38
C GLY A 458 -1.16 8.05 4.85
N CYS A 459 -1.87 7.37 5.75
CA CYS A 459 -2.64 6.16 5.41
C CYS A 459 -3.72 6.42 4.35
N ILE A 460 -4.29 7.64 4.27
CA ILE A 460 -5.23 8.04 3.21
C ILE A 460 -4.67 7.89 1.78
N GLY A 461 -3.34 7.88 1.63
CA GLY A 461 -2.62 7.72 0.36
C GLY A 461 -2.11 6.30 0.10
N GLY A 462 -2.46 5.33 0.96
CA GLY A 462 -1.93 3.96 0.94
C GLY A 462 -2.19 3.18 -0.36
N PRO A 463 -1.54 2.02 -0.55
CA PRO A 463 -1.65 1.23 -1.78
C PRO A 463 -3.03 0.64 -2.10
N GLY A 464 -3.85 0.37 -1.08
CA GLY A 464 -5.15 -0.30 -1.22
C GLY A 464 -6.35 0.64 -1.10
N ILE A 465 -6.25 1.86 -1.66
CA ILE A 465 -7.29 2.91 -1.60
C ILE A 465 -8.27 2.85 -2.78
N LEU A 466 -9.45 3.46 -2.61
CA LEU A 466 -10.50 3.50 -3.63
C LEU A 466 -10.55 4.81 -4.40
N VAL A 467 -10.29 5.94 -3.74
CA VAL A 467 -10.43 7.30 -4.29
C VAL A 467 -9.10 8.05 -4.30
N ASP A 468 -9.02 9.16 -5.04
CA ASP A 468 -7.83 10.01 -5.06
C ASP A 468 -7.53 10.54 -3.65
N PRO A 469 -6.27 10.48 -3.17
CA PRO A 469 -5.89 10.92 -1.83
C PRO A 469 -6.32 12.35 -1.50
N ARG A 470 -6.37 13.25 -2.49
CA ARG A 470 -6.80 14.64 -2.27
C ARG A 470 -8.29 14.72 -1.95
N ILE A 471 -9.11 13.90 -2.61
CA ILE A 471 -10.55 13.80 -2.35
C ILE A 471 -10.76 13.15 -0.97
N ALA A 472 -10.05 12.06 -0.68
CA ALA A 472 -10.09 11.41 0.62
C ALA A 472 -9.75 12.37 1.78
N PHE A 473 -8.68 13.15 1.63
CA PHE A 473 -8.28 14.13 2.64
C PHE A 473 -9.38 15.18 2.91
N ASN A 474 -10.05 15.66 1.86
CA ASN A 474 -11.15 16.60 2.00
C ASN A 474 -12.38 15.97 2.67
N ASN A 475 -12.67 14.69 2.39
CA ASN A 475 -13.74 13.96 3.05
C ASN A 475 -13.44 13.77 4.54
N LEU A 476 -12.21 13.38 4.89
CA LEU A 476 -11.79 13.21 6.28
C LEU A 476 -11.92 14.52 7.08
N LYS A 477 -11.55 15.66 6.48
CA LYS A 477 -11.71 16.98 7.11
C LYS A 477 -13.16 17.32 7.47
N ARG A 478 -14.12 16.91 6.63
CA ARG A 478 -15.54 17.14 6.90
C ARG A 478 -15.99 16.35 8.12
N THR A 479 -15.53 15.11 8.26
CA THR A 479 -15.83 14.25 9.42
C THR A 479 -15.40 14.89 10.73
N PHE A 480 -14.24 15.57 10.79
CA PHE A 480 -13.82 16.32 11.98
C PHE A 480 -14.79 17.45 12.34
N SER A 481 -15.18 18.25 11.34
CA SER A 481 -16.06 19.42 11.56
C SER A 481 -17.47 19.04 12.05
N THR A 482 -17.91 17.82 11.79
CA THR A 482 -19.17 17.28 12.32
C THR A 482 -19.02 16.76 13.76
N ALA A 483 -17.85 16.25 14.13
CA ALA A 483 -17.62 15.69 15.45
C ALA A 483 -17.26 16.73 16.52
N GLU A 484 -16.71 17.88 16.15
CA GLU A 484 -16.51 19.02 17.08
C GLU A 484 -17.83 19.72 17.45
N LYS A 485 -18.96 19.33 16.81
CA LYS A 485 -20.31 19.87 17.08
C LYS A 485 -21.18 18.95 17.96
N VAL A 486 -20.68 17.78 18.30
CA VAL A 486 -21.29 16.81 19.22
C VAL A 486 -20.47 16.80 20.50
#